data_AF-A0A0F9P413-F1
#
_entry.id   AF-A0A0F9P413-F1
#
_cell.length_a   1.000
_cell.length_b   1.000
_cell.length_c   1.000
_cell.angle_alpha   90.00
_cell.angle_beta   90.00
_cell.angle_gamma   90.00
#
_symmetry.space_group_name_H-M   'P 1'
#
loop_
_entity.id
_entity.type
_entity.pdbx_description
1 polymer ?
#
loop_
_entity_poly.entity_id
_entity_poly.type
_entity_poly.pdbx_seq_one_letter_code
_entity_poly.pdbx_strand_id
1 'polypeptide(L)'
;MATIVPPPVLDNSLQRALLLAAQPIGAGLAAFGQQRQQQQQFRQSLGGLLGVNPAQAQFNQLAQLGGLPQGQAQPNIGQFNQFRGITDPQAQQAILGGLIGQQFAPPPAGFTLGQGQQRFDAQGNPIADVPAAVAPSAPFTLSPGQQRFDAQGNPIAQVAPAPPKPTLRAGDLQVAKLNDPSGLPEGTVFQEDPQGNVKIISKPGEAGGLDKAEKDKLAVTQAKEFRADSRIQNLQIVERSERGMQAALKLSLKPGAKSRIASDQALGVLFQKMLDPTSVVRESEFARTPEGAALM
;
A
#
# COMPACT_ATOMS: atom_id res chain seq x y z
N MET A 1 -28.59 -54.52 -42.74
CA MET A 1 -29.15 -53.32 -42.09
C MET A 1 -27.98 -52.56 -41.47
N ALA A 2 -27.62 -51.41 -42.01
CA ALA A 2 -26.46 -50.63 -41.57
C ALA A 2 -26.88 -49.67 -40.45
N THR A 3 -26.29 -49.83 -39.28
CA THR A 3 -26.54 -48.99 -38.10
C THR A 3 -25.73 -47.70 -38.23
N ILE A 4 -26.42 -46.58 -38.44
CA ILE A 4 -25.80 -45.24 -38.50
C ILE A 4 -25.60 -44.77 -37.06
N VAL A 5 -24.35 -44.67 -36.63
CA VAL A 5 -23.99 -44.10 -35.32
C VAL A 5 -23.94 -42.57 -35.47
N PRO A 6 -24.73 -41.81 -34.68
CA PRO A 6 -24.70 -40.36 -34.74
C PRO A 6 -23.38 -39.80 -34.17
N PRO A 7 -22.87 -38.68 -34.72
CA PRO A 7 -21.64 -38.07 -34.24
C PRO A 7 -21.80 -37.48 -32.82
N PRO A 8 -20.70 -37.43 -32.03
CA PRO A 8 -20.73 -36.91 -30.67
C PRO A 8 -21.02 -35.40 -30.65
N VAL A 9 -21.95 -35.01 -29.79
CA VAL A 9 -22.29 -33.61 -29.50
C VAL A 9 -21.21 -33.02 -28.59
N LEU A 10 -20.43 -32.07 -29.11
CA LEU A 10 -19.45 -31.31 -28.34
C LEU A 10 -20.17 -30.27 -27.48
N ASP A 11 -20.12 -30.44 -26.16
CA ASP A 11 -20.71 -29.51 -25.19
C ASP A 11 -19.78 -28.29 -24.98
N ASN A 12 -20.23 -27.13 -25.48
CA ASN A 12 -19.51 -25.85 -25.44
C ASN A 12 -19.70 -25.06 -24.12
N SER A 13 -20.27 -25.68 -23.08
CA SER A 13 -20.53 -25.01 -21.80
C SER A 13 -19.26 -24.50 -21.09
N LEU A 14 -18.13 -25.22 -21.21
CA LEU A 14 -16.85 -24.81 -20.64
C LEU A 14 -16.23 -23.58 -21.32
N GLN A 15 -16.39 -23.45 -22.64
CA GLN A 15 -15.88 -22.30 -23.38
C GLN A 15 -16.68 -21.02 -23.05
N ARG A 16 -17.98 -21.15 -22.78
CA ARG A 16 -18.81 -20.02 -22.32
C ARG A 16 -18.48 -19.55 -20.90
N ALA A 17 -18.10 -20.46 -19.99
CA ALA A 17 -17.74 -20.10 -18.63
C ALA A 17 -16.41 -19.31 -18.55
N LEU A 18 -15.44 -19.67 -19.39
CA LEU A 18 -14.14 -18.97 -19.47
C LEU A 18 -14.25 -17.56 -20.07
N LEU A 19 -15.17 -17.33 -21.01
CA LEU A 19 -15.35 -16.02 -21.64
C LEU A 19 -16.04 -15.00 -20.71
N LEU A 20 -16.84 -15.46 -19.74
CA LEU A 20 -17.51 -14.58 -18.76
C LEU A 20 -16.56 -14.08 -17.66
N ALA A 21 -15.49 -14.81 -17.35
CA ALA A 21 -14.53 -14.45 -16.31
C ALA A 21 -13.49 -13.39 -16.75
N ALA A 22 -13.48 -13.02 -18.04
CA ALA A 22 -12.49 -12.11 -18.62
C ALA A 22 -12.95 -10.64 -18.74
N GLN A 23 -14.07 -10.24 -18.13
CA GLN A 23 -14.54 -8.85 -18.21
C GLN A 23 -13.66 -7.89 -17.38
N PRO A 24 -13.23 -6.73 -17.95
CA PRO A 24 -12.37 -5.78 -17.26
C PRO A 24 -13.15 -4.97 -16.20
N ILE A 25 -12.69 -5.06 -14.95
CA ILE A 25 -13.10 -4.16 -13.85
C ILE A 25 -12.45 -2.79 -14.10
N GLY A 26 -13.13 -1.93 -14.86
CA GLY A 26 -12.52 -0.73 -15.44
C GLY A 26 -13.25 0.60 -15.21
N ALA A 27 -14.13 0.73 -14.19
CA ALA A 27 -14.98 1.93 -14.05
C ALA A 27 -14.84 2.70 -12.71
N GLY A 28 -13.83 2.44 -11.89
CA GLY A 28 -13.73 3.02 -10.53
C GLY A 28 -12.82 4.24 -10.33
N LEU A 29 -11.84 4.49 -11.21
CA LEU A 29 -10.74 5.42 -10.89
C LEU A 29 -10.91 6.87 -11.40
N ALA A 30 -11.92 7.16 -12.22
CA ALA A 30 -12.15 8.52 -12.74
C ALA A 30 -12.96 9.43 -11.79
N ALA A 31 -13.69 8.87 -10.81
CA ALA A 31 -14.62 9.63 -9.97
C ALA A 31 -13.96 10.37 -8.79
N PHE A 32 -12.76 9.97 -8.36
CA PHE A 32 -12.14 10.53 -7.14
C PHE A 32 -11.46 11.90 -7.36
N GLY A 33 -11.11 12.25 -8.60
CA GLY A 33 -10.43 13.50 -8.93
C GLY A 33 -11.36 14.73 -9.00
N GLN A 34 -12.59 14.56 -9.48
CA GLN A 34 -13.52 15.69 -9.67
C GLN A 34 -14.05 16.27 -8.35
N GLN A 35 -14.16 15.46 -7.29
CA GLN A 35 -14.74 15.90 -6.02
C GLN A 35 -13.83 16.89 -5.26
N ARG A 36 -12.51 16.78 -5.38
CA ARG A 36 -11.58 17.75 -4.75
C ARG A 36 -11.58 19.11 -5.44
N GLN A 37 -11.80 19.17 -6.75
CA GLN A 37 -11.83 20.45 -7.46
C GLN A 37 -13.11 21.24 -7.15
N GLN A 38 -14.25 20.58 -6.98
CA GLN A 38 -15.49 21.26 -6.57
C GLN A 38 -15.41 21.84 -5.14
N GLN A 39 -14.74 21.16 -4.19
CA GLN A 39 -14.58 21.70 -2.83
C GLN A 39 -13.68 22.95 -2.77
N GLN A 40 -12.69 23.08 -3.66
CA GLN A 40 -11.84 24.27 -3.68
C GLN A 40 -12.53 25.49 -4.30
N GLN A 41 -13.37 25.29 -5.31
CA GLN A 41 -14.13 26.39 -5.93
C GLN A 41 -15.22 26.93 -5.00
N PHE A 42 -15.82 26.09 -4.15
CA PHE A 42 -16.82 26.52 -3.16
C PHE A 42 -16.23 27.42 -2.04
N ARG A 43 -14.96 27.21 -1.65
CA ARG A 43 -14.30 28.09 -0.65
C ARG A 43 -13.96 29.47 -1.20
N GLN A 44 -13.72 29.58 -2.50
CA GLN A 44 -13.39 30.86 -3.13
C GLN A 44 -14.63 31.71 -3.40
N SER A 45 -15.78 31.09 -3.70
CA SER A 45 -17.02 31.84 -3.92
C SER A 45 -17.62 32.45 -2.65
N LEU A 46 -17.36 31.87 -1.47
CA LEU A 46 -17.83 32.42 -0.19
C LEU A 46 -17.05 33.64 0.29
N GLY A 47 -15.80 33.85 -0.16
CA GLY A 47 -14.98 35.01 0.21
C GLY A 47 -15.35 36.31 -0.51
N GLY A 48 -16.04 36.23 -1.65
CA GLY A 48 -16.34 37.40 -2.50
C GLY A 48 -17.63 38.14 -2.17
N LEU A 49 -18.52 37.57 -1.34
CA LEU A 49 -19.89 38.09 -1.18
C LEU A 49 -20.06 39.13 -0.06
N LEU A 50 -19.05 39.37 0.78
CA LEU A 50 -19.20 40.20 1.98
C LEU A 50 -18.44 41.54 1.95
N GLY A 51 -17.72 41.87 0.88
CA GLY A 51 -17.15 43.23 0.70
C GLY A 51 -16.29 43.76 1.85
N VAL A 52 -15.72 42.88 2.70
CA VAL A 52 -14.93 43.29 3.86
C VAL A 52 -13.47 43.39 3.47
N ASN A 53 -12.88 44.56 3.71
CA ASN A 53 -11.49 44.89 3.46
C ASN A 53 -10.56 43.95 4.29
N PRO A 54 -9.67 43.16 3.67
CA PRO A 54 -8.94 42.07 4.35
C PRO A 54 -7.99 42.54 5.46
N ALA A 55 -7.59 43.82 5.48
CA ALA A 55 -6.71 44.38 6.49
C ALA A 55 -7.41 44.66 7.85
N GLN A 56 -8.72 44.91 7.86
CA GLN A 56 -9.48 45.16 9.11
C GLN A 56 -10.08 43.89 9.70
N ALA A 57 -10.32 42.86 8.89
CA ALA A 57 -10.84 41.59 9.36
C ALA A 57 -9.82 40.79 10.19
N GLN A 58 -8.52 40.96 9.94
CA GLN A 58 -7.47 40.25 10.70
C GLN A 58 -7.29 40.79 12.13
N PHE A 59 -7.52 42.10 12.37
CA PHE A 59 -7.32 42.68 13.71
C PHE A 59 -8.45 42.31 14.68
N ASN A 60 -9.70 42.23 14.22
CA ASN A 60 -10.83 41.81 15.06
C ASN A 60 -10.94 40.30 15.27
N GLN A 61 -10.33 39.47 14.42
CA GLN A 61 -10.32 38.01 14.62
C GLN A 61 -9.26 37.55 15.65
N LEU A 62 -8.18 38.31 15.87
CA LEU A 62 -7.23 37.98 16.95
C LEU A 62 -7.77 38.28 18.35
N ALA A 63 -8.68 39.25 18.49
CA ALA A 63 -9.26 39.64 19.78
C ALA A 63 -10.38 38.68 20.28
N GLN A 64 -10.94 37.83 19.41
CA GLN A 64 -12.04 36.91 19.78
C GLN A 64 -11.60 35.46 20.05
N LEU A 65 -10.36 35.08 19.74
CA LEU A 65 -9.84 33.74 20.01
C LEU A 65 -8.90 33.65 21.22
N GLY A 66 -8.61 34.77 21.89
CA GLY A 66 -7.84 34.81 23.13
C GLY A 66 -8.68 35.39 24.27
N GLY A 67 -9.27 34.54 25.11
CA GLY A 67 -9.90 34.95 26.35
C GLY A 67 -8.87 35.56 27.31
N LEU A 68 -8.73 36.89 27.25
CA LEU A 68 -7.99 37.65 28.26
C LEU A 68 -8.94 38.01 29.42
N PRO A 69 -8.52 37.80 30.68
CA PRO A 69 -9.33 38.17 31.83
C PRO A 69 -9.53 39.69 31.89
N GLN A 70 -10.80 40.11 31.94
CA GLN A 70 -11.19 41.49 32.24
C GLN A 70 -10.76 41.83 33.67
N GLY A 71 -9.65 42.54 33.83
CA GLY A 71 -9.20 42.94 35.15
C GLY A 71 -7.77 43.43 35.24
N GLN A 72 -7.27 44.18 34.26
CA GLN A 72 -6.03 44.92 34.44
C GLN A 72 -6.17 46.36 33.96
N ALA A 73 -5.61 47.23 34.81
CA ALA A 73 -5.70 48.68 34.84
C ALA A 73 -5.75 49.35 33.46
N GLN A 74 -6.67 50.29 33.32
CA GLN A 74 -6.61 51.30 32.27
C GLN A 74 -5.21 51.95 32.30
N PRO A 75 -4.46 51.96 31.19
CA PRO A 75 -3.17 52.64 31.16
C PRO A 75 -3.37 54.12 31.49
N ASN A 76 -2.58 54.60 32.45
CA ASN A 76 -2.62 55.96 32.94
C ASN A 76 -2.24 56.92 31.80
N ILE A 77 -3.24 57.59 31.23
CA ILE A 77 -3.13 58.47 30.04
C ILE A 77 -2.13 59.63 30.27
N GLY A 78 -1.74 59.90 31.52
CA GLY A 78 -0.76 60.94 31.87
C GLY A 78 0.67 60.75 31.31
N GLN A 79 1.08 59.54 30.90
CA GLN A 79 2.42 59.34 30.30
C GLN A 79 2.49 59.67 28.79
N PHE A 80 1.35 59.85 28.11
CA PHE A 80 1.34 60.14 26.68
C PHE A 80 1.71 61.59 26.31
N ASN A 81 1.78 62.50 27.29
CA ASN A 81 2.16 63.89 27.04
C ASN A 81 3.67 64.14 26.88
N GLN A 82 4.52 63.13 27.07
CA GLN A 82 5.99 63.27 26.95
C GLN A 82 6.50 63.16 25.50
N PHE A 83 5.64 62.79 24.55
CA PHE A 83 6.03 62.60 23.14
C PHE A 83 5.66 63.79 22.22
N ARG A 84 5.26 64.94 22.79
CA ARG A 84 5.05 66.19 22.05
C ARG A 84 6.40 66.78 21.60
N GLY A 85 6.99 66.19 20.57
CA GLY A 85 8.26 66.64 20.00
C GLY A 85 8.82 65.71 18.91
N ILE A 86 8.33 64.47 18.81
CA ILE A 86 8.75 63.55 17.75
C ILE A 86 7.77 63.72 16.58
N THR A 87 8.17 64.46 15.55
CA THR A 87 7.35 64.66 14.34
C THR A 87 7.53 63.56 13.29
N ASP A 88 8.48 62.65 13.49
CA ASP A 88 8.74 61.53 12.57
C ASP A 88 7.77 60.34 12.84
N PRO A 89 6.89 59.99 11.89
CA PRO A 89 5.95 58.87 12.03
C PRO A 89 6.64 57.52 12.22
N GLN A 90 7.84 57.31 11.67
CA GLN A 90 8.54 56.03 11.82
C GLN A 90 9.18 55.89 13.20
N ALA A 91 9.71 56.98 13.74
CA ALA A 91 10.23 57.00 15.11
C ALA A 91 9.12 56.73 16.15
N GLN A 92 7.90 57.24 15.92
CA GLN A 92 6.75 56.93 16.78
C GLN A 92 6.36 55.44 16.73
N GLN A 93 6.39 54.81 15.54
CA GLN A 93 6.09 53.37 15.40
C GLN A 93 7.13 52.48 16.08
N ALA A 94 8.42 52.83 15.97
CA ALA A 94 9.50 52.07 16.60
C ALA A 94 9.43 52.12 18.15
N ILE A 95 9.12 53.30 18.71
CA ILE A 95 9.01 53.48 20.17
C ILE A 95 7.78 52.76 20.72
N LEU A 96 6.64 52.82 20.02
CA LEU A 96 5.44 52.07 20.42
C LEU A 96 5.67 50.55 20.36
N GLY A 97 6.39 50.06 19.34
CA GLY A 97 6.74 48.64 19.22
C GLY A 97 7.66 48.14 20.33
N GLY A 98 8.65 48.95 20.74
CA GLY A 98 9.60 48.59 21.80
C GLY A 98 8.97 48.56 23.21
N LEU A 99 8.02 49.45 23.48
CA LEU A 99 7.40 49.56 24.81
C LEU A 99 6.35 48.46 25.05
N ILE A 100 5.61 48.05 24.02
CA ILE A 100 4.65 46.95 24.10
C ILE A 100 5.37 45.59 24.19
N GLY A 101 6.57 45.45 23.62
CA GLY A 101 7.32 44.20 23.61
C GLY A 101 7.89 43.74 24.97
N GLN A 102 8.10 44.65 25.94
CA GLN A 102 8.72 44.30 27.23
C GLN A 102 7.73 44.05 28.38
N GLN A 103 6.50 44.57 28.31
CA GLN A 103 5.53 44.44 29.42
C GLN A 103 4.59 43.24 29.34
N PHE A 104 4.62 42.48 28.23
CA PHE A 104 3.79 41.29 28.06
C PHE A 104 4.62 40.03 27.79
N ALA A 105 5.80 39.89 28.41
CA ALA A 105 6.45 38.59 28.46
C ALA A 105 5.57 37.68 29.35
N PRO A 106 4.85 36.69 28.79
CA PRO A 106 4.04 35.81 29.61
C PRO A 106 4.96 35.10 30.62
N PRO A 107 4.49 34.81 31.84
CA PRO A 107 5.24 33.96 32.76
C PRO A 107 5.68 32.70 32.01
N PRO A 108 6.91 32.19 32.22
CA PRO A 108 7.42 31.06 31.46
C PRO A 108 6.43 29.92 31.57
N ALA A 109 5.70 29.67 30.49
CA ALA A 109 4.72 28.60 30.43
C ALA A 109 5.45 27.30 30.80
N GLY A 110 4.92 26.57 31.79
CA GLY A 110 5.40 25.24 32.11
C GLY A 110 5.46 24.44 30.80
N PHE A 111 6.63 23.91 30.49
CA PHE A 111 6.82 23.15 29.26
C PHE A 111 6.40 21.70 29.53
N THR A 112 5.62 21.13 28.62
CA THR A 112 5.28 19.71 28.62
C THR A 112 6.14 19.01 27.58
N LEU A 113 6.97 18.05 28.01
CA LEU A 113 7.76 17.21 27.11
C LEU A 113 6.91 16.05 26.58
N GLY A 114 7.04 15.75 25.29
CA GLY A 114 6.51 14.51 24.71
C GLY A 114 7.35 13.29 25.09
N GLN A 115 6.79 12.09 24.94
CA GLN A 115 7.56 10.85 25.13
C GLN A 115 8.77 10.79 24.20
N GLY A 116 9.95 10.47 24.75
CA GLY A 116 11.22 10.41 24.03
C GLY A 116 11.88 11.76 23.79
N GLN A 117 11.36 12.86 24.33
CA GLN A 117 11.99 14.18 24.23
C GLN A 117 12.87 14.48 25.44
N GLN A 118 14.07 14.98 25.13
CA GLN A 118 15.01 15.52 26.10
C GLN A 118 15.10 17.03 25.94
N ARG A 119 15.22 17.74 27.06
CA ARG A 119 15.50 19.17 27.07
C ARG A 119 16.90 19.41 27.59
N PHE A 120 17.63 20.26 26.90
CA PHE A 120 18.99 20.65 27.26
C PHE A 120 19.01 22.07 27.82
N ASP A 121 19.92 22.34 28.74
CA ASP A 121 20.27 23.70 29.15
C ASP A 121 21.07 24.42 28.05
N ALA A 122 21.46 25.67 28.31
CA ALA A 122 22.25 26.47 27.36
C ALA A 122 23.68 25.93 27.16
N GLN A 123 24.13 25.03 28.02
CA GLN A 123 25.44 24.38 28.00
C GLN A 123 25.38 22.99 27.33
N GLY A 124 24.19 22.53 26.94
CA GLY A 124 23.97 21.23 26.30
C GLY A 124 23.80 20.06 27.26
N ASN A 125 23.58 20.28 28.56
CA ASN A 125 23.30 19.20 29.52
C ASN A 125 21.80 18.90 29.59
N PRO A 126 21.39 17.63 29.66
CA PRO A 126 19.97 17.27 29.78
C PRO A 126 19.44 17.67 31.16
N ILE A 127 18.37 18.47 31.19
CA ILE A 127 17.70 18.93 32.41
C ILE A 127 16.34 18.27 32.64
N ALA A 128 15.81 17.60 31.62
CA ALA A 128 14.60 16.79 31.71
C ALA A 128 14.58 15.76 30.57
N ASP A 129 14.17 14.53 30.90
CA ASP A 129 13.99 13.43 29.96
C ASP A 129 12.65 12.75 30.25
N VAL A 130 11.87 12.49 29.20
CA VAL A 130 10.72 11.60 29.28
C VAL A 130 11.12 10.33 28.53
N PRO A 131 11.37 9.20 29.21
CA PRO A 131 11.76 7.97 28.54
C PRO A 131 10.70 7.62 27.50
N ALA A 132 11.14 7.25 26.30
CA ALA A 132 10.23 6.77 25.26
C ALA A 132 9.41 5.62 25.84
N ALA A 133 8.08 5.67 25.72
CA ALA A 133 7.28 4.52 26.09
C ALA A 133 7.79 3.33 25.29
N VAL A 134 8.06 2.23 25.99
CA VAL A 134 8.48 0.98 25.36
C VAL A 134 7.37 0.61 24.39
N ALA A 135 7.58 0.87 23.10
CA ALA A 135 6.61 0.54 22.09
C ALA A 135 6.32 -0.96 22.23
N PRO A 136 5.05 -1.38 22.35
CA PRO A 136 4.74 -2.79 22.38
C PRO A 136 5.40 -3.42 21.16
N SER A 137 6.32 -4.36 21.41
CA SER A 137 7.13 -4.96 20.36
C SER A 137 6.18 -5.44 19.28
N ALA A 138 6.31 -4.89 18.07
CA ALA A 138 5.45 -5.25 16.96
C ALA A 138 5.39 -6.79 16.84
N PRO A 139 4.20 -7.37 16.61
CA PRO A 139 4.10 -8.80 16.41
C PRO A 139 5.04 -9.19 15.27
N PHE A 140 5.99 -10.08 15.57
CA PHE A 140 6.92 -10.59 14.59
C PHE A 140 6.43 -11.93 14.08
N THR A 141 6.60 -12.17 12.78
CA THR A 141 6.35 -13.47 12.16
C THR A 141 7.69 -14.10 11.80
N LEU A 142 7.82 -15.40 12.12
CA LEU A 142 8.99 -16.19 11.76
C LEU A 142 8.64 -17.14 10.63
N SER A 143 9.51 -17.24 9.63
CA SER A 143 9.39 -18.26 8.58
C SER A 143 9.83 -19.64 9.11
N PRO A 144 9.36 -20.75 8.51
CA PRO A 144 9.80 -22.09 8.91
C PRO A 144 11.32 -22.23 8.92
N GLY A 145 11.86 -22.74 10.03
CA GLY A 145 13.29 -22.89 10.26
C GLY A 145 14.01 -21.65 10.82
N GLN A 146 13.33 -20.50 10.98
CA GLN A 146 13.95 -19.32 11.61
C GLN A 146 13.92 -19.39 13.14
N GLN A 147 14.97 -18.84 13.75
CA GLN A 147 15.08 -18.58 15.18
C GLN A 147 15.25 -17.09 15.42
N ARG A 148 14.68 -16.59 16.51
CA ARG A 148 14.90 -15.22 17.00
C ARG A 148 15.65 -15.27 18.31
N PHE A 149 16.65 -14.40 18.45
CA PHE A 149 17.47 -14.26 19.65
C PHE A 149 17.14 -12.97 20.39
N ASP A 150 17.31 -12.97 21.71
CA ASP A 150 17.35 -11.76 22.52
C ASP A 150 18.67 -10.97 22.30
N ALA A 151 18.83 -9.85 23.01
CA ALA A 151 20.04 -9.02 22.91
C ALA A 151 21.30 -9.70 23.50
N GLN A 152 21.12 -10.77 24.27
CA GLN A 152 22.16 -11.57 24.90
C GLN A 152 22.54 -12.80 24.06
N GLY A 153 21.85 -13.03 22.94
CA GLY A 153 22.08 -14.16 22.04
C GLY A 153 21.35 -15.45 22.44
N ASN A 154 20.38 -15.41 23.35
CA ASN A 154 19.56 -16.58 23.70
C ASN A 154 18.33 -16.68 22.79
N PRO A 155 17.94 -17.89 22.33
CA PRO A 155 16.77 -18.06 21.49
C PRO A 155 15.48 -17.80 22.27
N ILE A 156 14.63 -16.89 21.78
CA ILE A 156 13.34 -16.54 22.38
C ILE A 156 12.13 -17.06 21.58
N ALA A 157 12.35 -17.48 20.33
CA ALA A 157 11.33 -18.10 19.49
C ALA A 157 11.97 -18.93 18.36
N GLN A 158 11.39 -20.08 18.04
CA GLN A 158 11.81 -20.95 16.96
C GLN A 158 10.60 -21.51 16.23
N VAL A 159 10.65 -21.55 14.89
CA VAL A 159 9.68 -22.28 14.07
C VAL A 159 10.35 -23.52 13.51
N ALA A 160 9.68 -24.67 13.60
CA ALA A 160 10.17 -25.91 13.00
C ALA A 160 10.45 -25.71 11.49
N PRO A 161 11.47 -26.38 10.93
CA PRO A 161 11.67 -26.39 9.49
C PRO A 161 10.38 -26.87 8.80
N ALA A 162 10.05 -26.28 7.65
CA ALA A 162 8.95 -26.81 6.85
C ALA A 162 9.26 -28.27 6.50
N PRO A 163 8.26 -29.17 6.51
CA PRO A 163 8.47 -30.52 6.02
C PRO A 163 9.02 -30.45 4.60
N PRO A 164 9.96 -31.34 4.23
CA PRO A 164 10.54 -31.35 2.90
C PRO A 164 9.41 -31.38 1.88
N LYS A 165 9.36 -30.36 1.03
CA LYS A 165 8.39 -30.31 -0.06
C LYS A 165 8.61 -31.59 -0.87
N PRO A 166 7.57 -32.42 -1.11
CA PRO A 166 7.73 -33.60 -1.93
C PRO A 166 8.26 -33.14 -3.29
N THR A 167 9.53 -33.40 -3.55
CA THR A 167 10.12 -33.23 -4.87
C THR A 167 9.51 -34.31 -5.74
N LEU A 168 8.44 -33.94 -6.45
CA LEU A 168 8.02 -34.68 -7.64
C LEU A 168 9.24 -34.64 -8.58
N ARG A 169 9.99 -35.74 -8.69
CA ARG A 169 11.09 -35.80 -9.64
C ARG A 169 10.47 -35.70 -11.03
N ALA A 170 11.09 -34.92 -11.91
CA ALA A 170 10.66 -34.80 -13.32
C ALA A 170 10.72 -36.14 -14.09
N GLY A 171 11.23 -37.22 -13.48
CA GLY A 171 11.16 -38.59 -13.99
C GLY A 171 10.02 -39.46 -13.42
N ASP A 172 9.32 -39.00 -12.39
CA ASP A 172 8.16 -39.72 -11.82
C ASP A 172 6.86 -39.34 -12.52
N LEU A 173 6.87 -38.24 -13.29
CA LEU A 173 5.94 -38.05 -14.41
C LEU A 173 6.47 -38.84 -15.61
N GLN A 174 6.54 -40.16 -15.47
CA GLN A 174 6.35 -40.99 -16.65
C GLN A 174 4.95 -40.66 -17.14
N VAL A 175 4.88 -39.79 -18.15
CA VAL A 175 3.85 -39.90 -19.16
C VAL A 175 4.06 -41.31 -19.71
N ALA A 176 3.45 -42.30 -19.05
CA ALA A 176 3.16 -43.56 -19.67
C ALA A 176 2.39 -43.15 -20.92
N LYS A 177 3.09 -43.06 -22.05
CA LYS A 177 2.47 -43.36 -23.32
C LYS A 177 1.92 -44.74 -23.08
N LEU A 178 0.61 -44.76 -22.85
CA LEU A 178 -0.20 -45.89 -22.48
C LEU A 178 -0.24 -46.85 -23.69
N ASN A 179 0.91 -47.39 -24.08
CA ASN A 179 0.95 -48.69 -24.70
C ASN A 179 1.02 -49.66 -23.52
N ASP A 180 -0.12 -49.80 -22.85
CA ASP A 180 -0.32 -50.73 -21.77
C ASP A 180 -0.40 -52.15 -22.37
N PRO A 181 0.59 -53.03 -22.17
CA PRO A 181 0.49 -54.42 -22.62
C PRO A 181 -0.46 -55.24 -21.75
N SER A 182 -1.09 -54.67 -20.72
CA SER A 182 -1.98 -55.39 -19.81
C SER A 182 -3.36 -55.70 -20.41
N GLY A 183 -3.71 -55.13 -21.57
CA GLY A 183 -5.04 -55.31 -22.17
C GLY A 183 -6.17 -54.75 -21.30
N LEU A 184 -5.85 -53.88 -20.33
CA LEU A 184 -6.85 -53.26 -19.48
C LEU A 184 -7.47 -52.04 -20.19
N PRO A 185 -8.79 -51.88 -20.11
CA PRO A 185 -9.51 -50.79 -20.78
C PRO A 185 -9.06 -49.42 -20.25
N GLU A 186 -8.86 -48.47 -21.19
CA GLU A 186 -8.62 -47.05 -20.89
C GLU A 186 -9.67 -46.52 -19.90
N GLY A 187 -9.24 -45.85 -18.83
CA GLY A 187 -10.13 -45.18 -17.87
C GLY A 187 -10.29 -45.86 -16.50
N THR A 188 -9.44 -46.82 -16.15
CA THR A 188 -9.45 -47.42 -14.80
C THR A 188 -8.76 -46.47 -13.81
N VAL A 189 -9.49 -45.96 -12.81
CA VAL A 189 -8.93 -45.10 -11.75
C VAL A 189 -8.47 -45.98 -10.59
N PHE A 190 -7.24 -45.75 -10.13
CA PHE A 190 -6.63 -46.47 -9.02
C PHE A 190 -6.47 -45.55 -7.81
N GLN A 191 -6.75 -46.07 -6.61
CA GLN A 191 -6.29 -45.48 -5.36
C GLN A 191 -5.20 -46.35 -4.79
N GLU A 192 -4.04 -45.76 -4.54
CA GLU A 192 -2.99 -46.41 -3.77
C GLU A 192 -3.20 -46.03 -2.31
N ASP A 193 -3.38 -47.03 -1.45
CA ASP A 193 -3.47 -46.80 -0.02
C ASP A 193 -2.07 -46.47 0.58
N PRO A 194 -1.99 -45.96 1.82
CA PRO A 194 -0.71 -45.64 2.46
C PRO A 194 0.24 -46.84 2.64
N GLN A 195 -0.24 -48.07 2.40
CA GLN A 195 0.51 -49.31 2.51
C GLN A 195 0.99 -49.82 1.13
N GLY A 196 0.69 -49.08 0.05
CA GLY A 196 1.09 -49.43 -1.32
C GLY A 196 0.16 -50.42 -2.01
N ASN A 197 -1.03 -50.70 -1.46
CA ASN A 197 -2.00 -51.54 -2.16
C ASN A 197 -2.81 -50.69 -3.13
N VAL A 198 -2.80 -51.11 -4.39
CA VAL A 198 -3.56 -50.48 -5.47
C VAL A 198 -4.98 -51.05 -5.49
N LYS A 199 -5.97 -50.25 -5.11
CA LYS A 199 -7.39 -50.60 -5.20
C LYS A 199 -8.01 -49.96 -6.44
N ILE A 200 -8.64 -50.78 -7.28
CA ILE A 200 -9.43 -50.30 -8.43
C ILE A 200 -10.72 -49.69 -7.88
N ILE A 201 -10.91 -48.39 -8.10
CA ILE A 201 -12.07 -47.65 -7.57
C ILE A 201 -13.26 -47.72 -8.52
N SER A 202 -13.02 -47.91 -9.82
CA SER A 202 -14.09 -47.92 -10.82
C SER A 202 -13.71 -48.73 -12.06
N LYS A 203 -14.58 -49.65 -12.47
CA LYS A 203 -14.50 -50.31 -13.78
C LYS A 203 -15.03 -49.36 -14.87
N PRO A 204 -14.36 -49.23 -16.02
CA PRO A 204 -14.89 -48.47 -17.14
C PRO A 204 -16.13 -49.18 -17.70
N GLY A 205 -17.31 -48.58 -17.53
CA GLY A 205 -18.58 -49.09 -18.07
C GLY A 205 -19.76 -49.04 -17.11
N GLU A 206 -19.54 -48.99 -15.78
CA GLU A 206 -20.61 -48.65 -14.85
C GLU A 206 -20.68 -47.13 -14.73
N ALA A 207 -21.78 -46.55 -15.18
CA ALA A 207 -22.08 -45.12 -15.17
C ALA A 207 -22.30 -44.56 -13.74
N GLY A 208 -21.47 -44.95 -12.79
CA GLY A 208 -21.27 -44.25 -11.52
C GLY A 208 -20.41 -43.01 -11.77
N GLY A 209 -20.93 -42.05 -12.54
CA GLY A 209 -20.29 -40.74 -12.62
C GLY A 209 -20.18 -40.15 -11.23
N LEU A 210 -19.04 -39.50 -10.93
CA LEU A 210 -18.86 -38.71 -9.70
C LEU A 210 -20.14 -37.95 -9.38
N ASP A 211 -20.56 -38.01 -8.11
CA ASP A 211 -21.73 -37.26 -7.71
C ASP A 211 -21.50 -35.75 -7.96
N LYS A 212 -22.57 -34.96 -8.00
CA LYS A 212 -22.44 -33.53 -8.28
C LYS A 212 -21.48 -32.84 -7.30
N ALA A 213 -21.53 -33.20 -6.02
CA ALA A 213 -20.70 -32.60 -4.98
C ALA A 213 -19.21 -32.99 -5.14
N GLU A 214 -18.91 -34.22 -5.56
CA GLU A 214 -17.57 -34.70 -5.87
C GLU A 214 -17.00 -34.01 -7.10
N LYS A 215 -17.80 -33.81 -8.15
CA LYS A 215 -17.41 -33.02 -9.33
C LYS A 215 -17.08 -31.58 -8.96
N ASP A 216 -17.94 -30.96 -8.14
CA ASP A 216 -17.72 -29.59 -7.66
C ASP A 216 -16.44 -29.50 -6.82
N LYS A 217 -16.22 -30.47 -5.91
CA LYS A 217 -15.02 -30.54 -5.08
C LYS A 217 -13.76 -30.75 -5.93
N LEU A 218 -13.82 -31.62 -6.94
CA LEU A 218 -12.72 -31.86 -7.87
C LEU A 218 -12.39 -30.60 -8.67
N ALA A 219 -13.40 -29.92 -9.22
CA ALA A 219 -13.24 -28.68 -9.97
C ALA A 219 -12.62 -27.57 -9.10
N VAL A 220 -13.06 -27.42 -7.85
CA VAL A 220 -12.49 -26.45 -6.90
C VAL A 220 -11.04 -26.80 -6.57
N THR A 221 -10.74 -28.08 -6.37
CA THR A 221 -9.37 -28.55 -6.07
C THR A 221 -8.44 -28.31 -7.24
N GLN A 222 -8.84 -28.68 -8.45
CA GLN A 222 -8.09 -28.43 -9.69
C GLN A 222 -7.89 -26.94 -9.94
N ALA A 223 -8.91 -26.10 -9.74
CA ALA A 223 -8.78 -24.66 -9.87
C ALA A 223 -7.82 -24.06 -8.83
N LYS A 224 -7.79 -24.60 -7.60
CA LYS A 224 -6.86 -24.19 -6.55
C LYS A 224 -5.42 -24.60 -6.90
N GLU A 225 -5.22 -25.83 -7.35
CA GLU A 225 -3.91 -26.34 -7.80
C GLU A 225 -3.38 -25.54 -9.00
N PHE A 226 -4.23 -25.27 -9.99
CA PHE A 226 -3.88 -24.45 -11.14
C PHE A 226 -3.46 -23.03 -10.75
N ARG A 227 -4.19 -22.39 -9.82
CA ARG A 227 -3.83 -21.04 -9.32
C ARG A 227 -2.60 -21.05 -8.42
N ALA A 228 -2.27 -22.17 -7.79
CA ALA A 228 -1.09 -22.32 -6.96
C ALA A 228 0.20 -22.57 -7.76
N ASP A 229 0.09 -22.92 -9.05
CA ASP A 229 1.24 -23.11 -9.92
C ASP A 229 1.98 -21.77 -10.14
N SER A 230 3.27 -21.75 -9.77
CA SER A 230 4.15 -20.60 -9.92
C SER A 230 4.23 -20.09 -11.37
N ARG A 231 4.09 -20.96 -12.37
CA ARG A 231 4.12 -20.58 -13.79
C ARG A 231 2.91 -19.71 -14.16
N ILE A 232 1.73 -20.09 -13.66
CA ILE A 232 0.49 -19.35 -13.86
C ILE A 232 0.54 -18.01 -13.13
N GLN A 233 1.02 -18.00 -11.88
CA GLN A 233 1.19 -16.76 -11.13
C GLN A 233 2.18 -15.81 -11.80
N ASN A 234 3.32 -16.33 -12.28
CA ASN A 234 4.33 -15.55 -12.97
C ASN A 234 3.80 -14.98 -14.28
N LEU A 235 3.02 -15.74 -15.06
CA LEU A 235 2.37 -15.25 -16.28
C LEU A 235 1.44 -14.06 -15.98
N GLN A 236 0.62 -14.15 -14.93
CA GLN A 236 -0.25 -13.05 -14.52
C GLN A 236 0.52 -11.80 -14.05
N ILE A 237 1.71 -11.97 -13.48
CA ILE A 237 2.61 -10.85 -13.13
C ILE A 237 3.15 -10.20 -14.40
N VAL A 238 3.60 -11.00 -15.37
CA VAL A 238 4.11 -10.51 -16.66
C VAL A 238 3.01 -9.74 -17.41
N GLU A 239 1.80 -10.29 -17.56
CA GLU A 239 0.68 -9.62 -18.25
C GLU A 239 0.25 -8.31 -17.59
N ARG A 240 0.31 -8.23 -16.24
CA ARG A 240 0.04 -6.97 -15.53
C ARG A 240 1.17 -5.98 -15.73
N SER A 241 2.42 -6.45 -15.72
CA SER A 241 3.60 -5.62 -15.90
C SER A 241 3.67 -5.02 -17.31
N GLU A 242 3.33 -5.82 -18.33
CA GLU A 242 3.23 -5.37 -19.72
C GLU A 242 2.18 -4.26 -19.86
N ARG A 243 0.96 -4.45 -19.34
CA ARG A 243 -0.09 -3.43 -19.37
C ARG A 243 0.33 -2.15 -18.65
N GLY A 244 1.00 -2.28 -17.50
CA GLY A 244 1.58 -1.15 -16.78
C GLY A 244 2.63 -0.42 -17.63
N MET A 245 3.47 -1.16 -18.35
CA MET A 245 4.54 -0.62 -19.18
C MET A 245 3.99 0.16 -20.35
N GLN A 246 2.98 -0.38 -21.04
CA GLN A 246 2.26 0.33 -22.12
C GLN A 246 1.64 1.64 -21.61
N ALA A 247 1.06 1.64 -20.41
CA ALA A 247 0.49 2.84 -19.80
C ALA A 247 1.58 3.88 -19.44
N ALA A 248 2.68 3.44 -18.83
CA ALA A 248 3.82 4.31 -18.48
C ALA A 248 4.48 4.91 -19.73
N LEU A 249 4.67 4.11 -20.79
CA LEU A 249 5.18 4.57 -22.08
C LEU A 249 4.24 5.60 -22.72
N LYS A 250 2.93 5.34 -22.70
CA LYS A 250 1.94 6.30 -23.21
C LYS A 250 1.97 7.63 -22.43
N LEU A 251 2.32 7.62 -21.15
CA LEU A 251 2.48 8.83 -20.34
C LEU A 251 3.79 9.56 -20.66
N SER A 252 4.90 8.83 -20.83
CA SER A 252 6.21 9.43 -21.13
C SER A 252 6.24 10.13 -22.50
N LEU A 253 5.50 9.60 -23.48
CA LEU A 253 5.40 10.15 -24.82
C LEU A 253 4.50 11.40 -24.93
N LYS A 254 3.73 11.76 -23.89
CA LYS A 254 2.86 12.95 -23.97
C LYS A 254 3.71 14.24 -23.91
N PRO A 255 3.53 15.17 -24.87
CA PRO A 255 4.16 16.48 -24.78
C PRO A 255 3.64 17.21 -23.53
N GLY A 256 4.55 17.76 -22.73
CA GLY A 256 4.21 18.45 -21.47
C GLY A 256 3.92 17.52 -20.27
N ALA A 257 4.30 16.24 -20.32
CA ALA A 257 4.23 15.36 -19.16
C ALA A 257 5.02 15.96 -17.97
N LYS A 258 4.32 16.25 -16.87
CA LYS A 258 4.88 16.94 -15.68
C LYS A 258 5.99 16.15 -14.97
N SER A 259 6.07 14.84 -15.18
CA SER A 259 7.13 14.01 -14.58
C SER A 259 7.49 12.85 -15.50
N ARG A 260 8.42 13.09 -16.41
CA ARG A 260 9.05 12.02 -17.20
C ARG A 260 9.83 11.06 -16.31
N ILE A 261 10.48 11.59 -15.27
CA ILE A 261 11.24 10.83 -14.28
C ILE A 261 10.39 9.74 -13.63
N ALA A 262 9.14 10.05 -13.23
CA ALA A 262 8.25 9.06 -12.65
C ALA A 262 7.84 7.97 -13.65
N SER A 263 7.65 8.33 -14.93
CA SER A 263 7.36 7.34 -15.98
C SER A 263 8.56 6.44 -16.25
N ASP A 264 9.77 6.97 -16.27
CA ASP A 264 11.00 6.20 -16.51
C ASP A 264 11.29 5.23 -15.35
N GLN A 265 11.08 5.67 -14.10
CA GLN A 265 11.17 4.79 -12.94
C GLN A 265 10.15 3.65 -13.01
N ALA A 266 8.89 3.96 -13.36
CA ALA A 266 7.85 2.95 -13.52
C ALA A 266 8.22 1.95 -14.64
N LEU A 267 8.74 2.43 -15.76
CA LEU A 267 9.21 1.57 -16.86
C LEU A 267 10.32 0.62 -16.41
N GLY A 268 11.31 1.12 -15.65
CA GLY A 268 12.40 0.31 -15.12
C GLY A 268 11.92 -0.80 -14.16
N VAL A 269 11.06 -0.45 -13.20
CA VAL A 269 10.46 -1.41 -12.25
C VAL A 269 9.69 -2.49 -13.01
N LEU A 270 8.82 -2.09 -13.94
CA LEU A 270 7.96 -3.00 -14.68
C LEU A 270 8.77 -3.90 -15.63
N PHE A 271 9.83 -3.39 -16.24
CA PHE A 271 10.74 -4.19 -17.05
C PHE A 271 11.43 -5.27 -16.22
N GLN A 272 11.94 -4.90 -15.04
CA GLN A 272 12.56 -5.88 -14.14
C GLN A 272 11.56 -6.96 -13.70
N LYS A 273 10.29 -6.60 -13.46
CA LYS A 273 9.21 -7.56 -13.13
C LYS A 273 8.87 -8.51 -14.27
N MET A 274 9.06 -8.11 -15.52
CA MET A 274 8.87 -9.02 -16.66
C MET A 274 10.03 -10.02 -16.80
N LEU A 275 11.27 -9.57 -16.54
CA LEU A 275 12.45 -10.45 -16.59
C LEU A 275 12.49 -11.42 -15.41
N ASP A 276 12.11 -10.94 -14.23
CA ASP A 276 12.03 -11.74 -13.01
C ASP A 276 10.76 -11.39 -12.22
N PRO A 277 9.66 -12.13 -12.45
CA PRO A 277 8.40 -11.95 -11.73
C PRO A 277 8.51 -12.14 -10.22
N THR A 278 9.53 -12.86 -9.76
CA THR A 278 9.79 -13.12 -8.34
C THR A 278 10.63 -12.03 -7.70
N SER A 279 11.25 -11.16 -8.50
CA SER A 279 12.08 -10.07 -8.02
C SER A 279 11.29 -9.12 -7.14
N VAL A 280 11.64 -9.01 -5.86
CA VAL A 280 11.06 -8.01 -4.95
C VAL A 280 11.91 -6.76 -5.03
N VAL A 281 11.92 -6.09 -6.19
CA VAL A 281 12.50 -4.74 -6.26
C VAL A 281 11.58 -3.83 -5.45
N ARG A 282 12.07 -3.35 -4.31
CA ARG A 282 11.32 -2.41 -3.47
C ARG A 282 11.41 -1.04 -4.12
N GLU A 283 10.31 -0.29 -4.16
CA GLU A 283 10.30 1.08 -4.70
C GLU A 283 11.37 1.99 -4.03
N SER A 284 11.78 1.64 -2.79
CA SER A 284 12.88 2.27 -2.08
C SER A 284 14.25 2.13 -2.76
N GLU A 285 14.48 1.10 -3.58
CA GLU A 285 15.73 0.93 -4.34
C GLU A 285 15.84 1.94 -5.49
N PHE A 286 14.71 2.49 -5.94
CA PHE A 286 14.67 3.55 -6.94
C PHE A 286 14.53 4.96 -6.35
N ALA A 287 14.39 5.08 -5.03
CA ALA A 287 14.49 6.36 -4.34
C ALA A 287 15.94 6.83 -4.41
N ARG A 288 16.32 7.41 -5.55
CA ARG A 288 17.58 8.13 -5.67
C ARG A 288 17.59 9.21 -4.58
N THR A 289 18.71 9.32 -3.87
CA THR A 289 18.93 10.41 -2.94
C THR A 289 18.76 11.75 -3.70
N PRO A 290 18.36 12.83 -3.01
CA PRO A 290 18.19 14.14 -3.63
C PRO A 290 19.41 14.59 -4.46
N GLU A 291 20.63 14.16 -4.09
CA GLU A 291 21.85 14.48 -4.85
C GLU A 291 21.90 13.84 -6.24
N GLY A 292 21.33 12.64 -6.43
CA GLY A 292 21.33 11.94 -7.71
C GLY A 292 20.32 12.49 -8.74
N ALA A 293 19.38 13.33 -8.31
CA ALA A 293 18.42 14.02 -9.18
C ALA A 293 18.95 15.38 -9.68
N ALA A 294 19.99 15.94 -9.06
CA ALA A 294 20.58 17.22 -9.44
C ALA A 294 21.67 17.10 -10.53
N LEU A 295 22.11 15.87 -10.84
CA LEU A 295 23.20 15.57 -11.78
C LEU A 295 22.72 15.07 -13.16
N MET A 296 21.40 15.04 -13.40
CA MET A 296 20.77 14.76 -14.70
C MET A 296 19.93 15.96 -15.14
#